data_AF-A0A2H5N416-F1
#
_entry.id   AF-A0A2H5N416-F1
#
_cell.length_a   1.000
_cell.length_b   1.000
_cell.length_c   1.000
_cell.angle_alpha   90.00
_cell.angle_beta   90.00
_cell.angle_gamma   90.00
#
_symmetry.space_group_name_H-M   'P 1'
#
loop_
_entity.id
_entity.type
_entity.pdbx_description
1 polymer ?
#
loop_
_entity_poly.entity_id
_entity_poly.type
_entity_poly.pdbx_seq_one_letter_code
_entity_poly.pdbx_strand_id
1 'polypeptide(L)' 'MRDKMKKRLYQLRALVPNITKMDKALIVGDVVSYVQELQMKAKNLKTEVAGCEASPSSSENSKESIENTKNT' A
#
# COMPACT_ATOMS: atom_id res chain seq x y z
N MET A 1 -3.52 -36.69 12.18
CA MET A 1 -2.75 -35.87 11.20
C MET A 1 -3.63 -35.12 10.20
N ARG A 2 -4.69 -35.74 9.65
CA ARG A 2 -5.56 -35.16 8.62
C ARG A 2 -6.34 -33.92 9.10
N ASP A 3 -6.76 -33.89 10.36
CA ASP A 3 -7.55 -32.78 10.92
C ASP A 3 -6.72 -31.51 11.18
N LYS A 4 -5.44 -31.66 11.53
CA LYS A 4 -4.52 -30.53 11.68
C LYS A 4 -4.33 -29.79 10.36
N MET A 5 -4.26 -30.52 9.24
CA MET A 5 -4.16 -29.91 7.91
C MET A 5 -5.46 -29.22 7.51
N LYS A 6 -6.62 -29.84 7.76
CA LYS A 6 -7.93 -29.22 7.53
C LYS A 6 -8.09 -27.92 8.32
N LYS A 7 -7.71 -27.91 9.60
CA LYS A 7 -7.77 -26.71 10.46
C LYS A 7 -6.96 -25.54 9.88
N ARG A 8 -5.71 -25.80 9.48
CA ARG A 8 -4.87 -24.76 8.86
C ARG A 8 -5.43 -24.27 7.53
N LEU A 9 -6.01 -25.16 6.73
CA LEU A 9 -6.64 -24.80 5.47
C LEU A 9 -7.88 -23.89 5.68
N TYR A 10 -8.71 -24.19 6.67
CA TYR A 10 -9.86 -23.34 7.02
C TYR A 10 -9.45 -21.99 7.60
N GLN A 11 -8.39 -21.94 8.42
CA GLN A 11 -7.83 -20.67 8.89
C GLN A 11 -7.35 -19.81 7.72
N LEU A 12 -6.67 -20.43 6.75
CA LEU A 12 -6.19 -19.73 5.57
C LEU A 12 -7.36 -19.18 4.73
N ARG A 13 -8.44 -19.96 4.60
CA ARG A 13 -9.68 -19.52 3.93
C ARG A 13 -10.33 -18.30 4.57
N ALA A 14 -10.33 -18.21 5.90
CA ALA A 14 -10.98 -17.09 6.59
C ALA A 14 -10.31 -15.73 6.32
N LEU A 15 -9.07 -15.74 5.85
CA LEU A 15 -8.26 -14.53 5.62
C LEU A 15 -8.28 -14.05 4.18
N VAL A 16 -8.84 -14.83 3.25
CA VAL A 16 -8.83 -14.53 1.81
C VAL A 16 -10.27 -14.34 1.31
N PRO A 17 -10.59 -13.19 0.71
CA PRO A 17 -11.91 -12.96 0.14
C PRO A 17 -12.17 -13.90 -1.04
N ASN A 18 -13.38 -14.45 -1.11
CA ASN A 18 -13.90 -15.22 -2.25
C ASN A 18 -13.07 -16.47 -2.66
N ILE A 19 -12.89 -17.43 -1.75
CA ILE A 19 -12.38 -18.76 -2.14
C ILE A 19 -13.39 -19.46 -3.05
N THR A 20 -13.01 -19.64 -4.31
CA THR A 20 -13.94 -20.06 -5.37
C THR A 20 -14.23 -21.55 -5.35
N LYS A 21 -13.27 -22.40 -4.94
CA LYS A 21 -13.41 -23.86 -4.91
C LYS A 21 -12.60 -24.46 -3.74
N MET A 22 -13.14 -25.50 -3.10
CA MET A 22 -12.55 -26.15 -1.92
C MET A 22 -11.41 -27.14 -2.24
N ASP A 23 -10.99 -27.22 -3.51
CA ASP A 23 -9.82 -28.02 -3.86
C ASP A 23 -8.55 -27.37 -3.30
N LYS A 24 -7.65 -28.19 -2.75
CA LYS A 24 -6.46 -27.68 -2.05
C LYS A 24 -5.55 -26.85 -2.96
N ALA A 25 -5.39 -27.24 -4.22
CA ALA A 25 -4.53 -26.51 -5.15
C ALA A 25 -5.14 -25.15 -5.50
N LEU A 26 -6.46 -25.12 -5.69
CA LEU A 26 -7.20 -23.90 -5.97
C LEU A 26 -7.20 -22.94 -4.78
N ILE A 27 -7.37 -23.43 -3.55
CA ILE A 27 -7.25 -22.60 -2.33
C ILE A 27 -5.87 -21.95 -2.25
N VAL A 28 -4.80 -22.70 -2.50
CA VAL A 28 -3.44 -22.15 -2.45
C VAL A 28 -3.25 -21.12 -3.57
N GLY A 29 -3.78 -21.37 -4.78
CA GLY A 29 -3.77 -20.42 -5.88
C GLY A 29 -4.46 -19.09 -5.52
N ASP A 30 -5.68 -19.16 -5.01
CA ASP A 30 -6.47 -17.98 -4.60
C ASP A 30 -5.73 -17.17 -3.51
N VAL A 31 -5.09 -17.85 -2.56
CA VAL A 31 -4.32 -17.21 -1.49
C VAL A 31 -3.08 -16.49 -2.02
N VAL A 32 -2.32 -17.13 -2.91
CA VAL A 32 -1.10 -16.53 -3.48
C VAL A 32 -1.46 -15.27 -4.27
N SER A 33 -2.50 -15.33 -5.09
CA SER A 33 -2.99 -14.18 -5.85
C SER A 33 -3.37 -13.02 -4.94
N TYR A 34 -4.13 -13.28 -3.86
CA TYR A 34 -4.53 -12.24 -2.92
C TYR A 34 -3.33 -11.59 -2.20
N VAL A 35 -2.32 -12.38 -1.81
CA VAL A 35 -1.10 -11.84 -1.21
C VAL A 35 -0.36 -10.93 -2.19
N GLN A 36 -0.27 -11.32 -3.47
CA GLN A 36 0.37 -10.49 -4.50
C GLN A 36 -0.37 -9.17 -4.72
N GLU A 37 -1.70 -9.19 -4.76
CA GLU A 37 -2.53 -7.98 -4.85
C GLU A 37 -2.29 -7.05 -3.65
N LEU A 38 -2.24 -7.59 -2.43
CA LEU A 38 -1.95 -6.80 -1.23
C LEU A 38 -0.55 -6.18 -1.27
N GLN A 39 0.46 -6.92 -1.72
CA GLN A 39 1.82 -6.41 -1.88
C GLN A 39 1.87 -5.27 -2.91
N MET A 40 1.19 -5.42 -4.04
CA MET A 40 1.10 -4.38 -5.06
C MET A 40 0.40 -3.13 -4.52
N LYS A 41 -0.73 -3.29 -3.81
CA LYS A 41 -1.45 -2.18 -3.20
C LYS A 41 -0.59 -1.45 -2.16
N ALA A 42 0.12 -2.19 -1.32
CA ALA A 42 1.04 -1.61 -0.33
C ALA A 42 2.18 -0.84 -1.00
N LYS A 43 2.75 -1.36 -2.09
CA LYS A 43 3.78 -0.66 -2.86
C LYS A 43 3.23 0.62 -3.49
N ASN A 44 2.06 0.57 -4.12
CA ASN A 44 1.44 1.72 -4.75
C ASN A 44 1.14 2.83 -3.73
N LEU A 45 0.57 2.48 -2.59
CA LEU A 45 0.30 3.44 -1.50
C LEU A 45 1.59 4.08 -0.97
N LYS A 46 2.68 3.30 -0.80
CA LYS A 46 3.97 3.85 -0.39
C LYS A 46 4.53 4.84 -1.41
N THR A 47 4.41 4.53 -2.69
CA THR A 47 4.83 5.43 -3.77
C THR A 47 3.99 6.71 -3.79
N GLU A 48 2.67 6.60 -3.59
CA GLU A 48 1.76 7.74 -3.54
C GLU A 48 2.09 8.66 -2.36
N VAL A 49 2.28 8.10 -1.16
CA VAL A 49 2.71 8.85 0.03
C VAL A 49 4.03 9.56 -0.22
N ALA A 50 5.04 8.86 -0.75
CA ALA A 50 6.34 9.45 -1.06
C ALA A 50 6.24 10.56 -2.12
N GLY A 51 5.35 10.40 -3.12
CA GLY A 51 5.08 11.42 -4.14
C GLY A 51 4.37 12.66 -3.56
N CYS A 52 3.47 12.49 -2.60
CA CYS A 52 2.81 13.58 -1.89
C CYS A 52 3.77 14.33 -0.95
N GLU A 53 4.63 13.61 -0.22
CA GLU A 53 5.66 14.19 0.67
C GLU A 53 6.77 14.93 -0.10
N ALA A 54 6.97 14.58 -1.38
CA ALA A 54 7.92 15.25 -2.27
C ALA A 54 7.37 16.53 -2.91
N SER A 55 6.10 16.90 -2.66
CA SER A 55 5.63 18.24 -3.01
C SER A 55 6.17 19.21 -1.95
N PRO A 56 7.15 20.08 -2.28
CA PRO A 56 7.48 21.15 -1.36
C PRO A 56 6.20 21.98 -1.24
N SER A 57 5.70 22.12 -0.02
CA SER A 57 4.78 23.20 0.29
C SER A 57 5.44 24.50 -0.14
N SER A 58 5.13 24.96 -1.35
CA SER A 58 5.31 26.33 -1.79
C SER A 58 4.41 27.20 -0.93
N SER A 59 4.87 27.46 0.29
CA SER A 59 4.48 28.64 1.04
C SER A 59 5.36 29.76 0.51
N GLU A 60 4.97 30.30 -0.65
CA GLU A 60 5.35 31.65 -1.02
C GLU A 60 4.73 32.58 0.03
N ASN A 61 5.56 33.25 0.83
CA ASN A 61 5.17 34.56 1.33
C ASN A 61 6.41 35.43 1.59
N SER A 62 6.58 36.36 0.64
CA SER A 62 7.23 37.67 0.76
C SER A 62 8.59 37.73 1.49
N LYS A 63 9.68 37.60 0.73
CA LYS A 63 10.88 38.40 1.01
C LYS A 63 10.71 39.73 0.26
N GLU A 64 10.20 40.72 0.97
CA GLU A 64 10.17 42.11 0.57
C GLU A 64 11.61 42.60 0.35
N SER A 65 11.98 42.83 -0.91
CA SER A 65 13.16 43.59 -1.27
C SER A 65 12.88 45.07 -0.99
N ILE A 66 13.41 45.62 0.10
CA ILE A 66 13.60 47.06 0.18
C ILE A 66 14.99 47.37 -0.39
N GLU A 67 14.97 47.78 -1.66
CA GLU A 67 16.05 48.44 -2.36
C GLU A 67 16.28 49.82 -1.72
N ASN A 68 17.23 49.94 -0.79
CA ASN A 68 17.71 51.26 -0.36
C ASN A 68 18.75 51.77 -1.36
N THR A 69 18.26 52.29 -2.48
CA THR A 69 19.05 53.11 -3.41
C THR A 69 19.03 54.57 -2.91
N LYS A 70 20.20 55.03 -2.45
CA LYS A 70 20.68 56.43 -2.41
C LYS A 70 19.83 57.45 -1.64
N ASN A 71 20.29 57.80 -0.44
CA ASN A 71 20.08 59.14 0.10
C ASN A 71 21.44 59.80 0.38
N THR A 72 21.51 61.05 -0.11
CA THR A 72 22.61 62.01 -0.19
C THR A 72 23.34 62.28 1.11
#